data_AF-A0A1D1Y7C5-F1
#
_entry.id   AF-A0A1D1Y7C5-F1
#
_cell.length_a   1.000
_cell.length_b   1.000
_cell.length_c   1.000
_cell.angle_alpha   90.00
_cell.angle_beta   90.00
_cell.angle_gamma   90.00
#
_symmetry.space_group_name_H-M   'P 1'
#
loop_
_entity.id
_entity.type
_entity.pdbx_description
1 polymer ?
#
loop_
_entity_poly.entity_id
_entity_poly.type
_entity_poly.pdbx_seq_one_letter_code
_entity_poly.pdbx_strand_id
1 'polypeptide(L)'
;MAALRAARSLGRSMKAFLLAVNLQVPGRECHSAVFYFAAEEPIPPGSLLYRFVHGDDAFRNARFKIVNRIVKGPWIVKAAVGNYAACLLGRALRCEYHRGENYLEIDVDIGSSAIANAILHLALGYVTAVTIDMGFVVEAQAEEELPERLIGAVRIAQMEMSSATFVDSKGTAVAEAGKGAFRGLSSSKVINHQHQDDDRKVAAATEGVSRLGVDADPEDEG
;
A
#
# COMPACT_ATOMS: atom_id res chain seq x y z
N MET A 1 21.38 3.51 -1.79
CA MET A 1 22.40 3.96 -0.79
C MET A 1 23.47 4.90 -1.36
N ALA A 2 23.92 4.76 -2.62
CA ALA A 2 24.96 5.63 -3.18
C ALA A 2 24.55 7.11 -3.29
N ALA A 3 23.35 7.41 -3.79
CA ALA A 3 22.84 8.79 -3.90
C ALA A 3 22.68 9.48 -2.53
N LEU A 4 22.11 8.79 -1.53
CA LEU A 4 22.01 9.33 -0.16
C LEU A 4 23.38 9.54 0.50
N ARG A 5 24.34 8.63 0.27
CA ARG A 5 25.72 8.78 0.77
C ARG A 5 26.46 9.93 0.07
N ALA A 6 26.26 10.12 -1.23
CA ALA A 6 26.82 11.24 -1.99
C ALA A 6 26.20 12.60 -1.57
N ALA A 7 24.89 12.63 -1.33
CA ALA A 7 24.22 13.80 -0.76
C ALA A 7 24.72 14.11 0.66
N ARG A 8 24.98 13.08 1.49
CA ARG A 8 25.60 13.20 2.82
C ARG A 8 27.02 13.76 2.76
N SER A 9 27.86 13.27 1.87
CA SER A 9 29.25 13.73 1.74
C SER A 9 29.36 15.17 1.23
N LEU A 10 28.34 15.68 0.52
CA LEU A 10 28.29 17.07 0.02
C LEU A 10 27.63 18.06 0.99
N GLY A 11 27.25 17.64 2.20
CA GLY A 11 26.45 18.48 3.12
C GLY A 11 25.05 18.80 2.59
N ARG A 12 24.61 18.12 1.53
CA ARG A 12 23.30 18.27 0.87
C ARG A 12 22.24 17.30 1.39
N SER A 13 22.59 16.38 2.30
CA SER A 13 21.71 15.32 2.80
C SER A 13 20.45 15.81 3.51
N MET A 14 20.35 17.10 3.83
CA MET A 14 19.13 17.68 4.40
C MET A 14 18.22 18.34 3.35
N LYS A 15 18.54 18.24 2.03
CA LYS A 15 17.82 18.97 0.96
C LYS A 15 17.22 18.10 -0.15
N ALA A 16 17.52 16.79 -0.20
CA ALA A 16 16.91 15.91 -1.19
C ALA A 16 15.46 15.63 -0.80
N PHE A 17 14.54 15.73 -1.76
CA PHE A 17 13.17 15.27 -1.57
C PHE A 17 13.14 13.74 -1.58
N LEU A 18 12.44 13.13 -0.61
CA LEU A 18 12.27 11.68 -0.52
C LEU A 18 10.83 11.29 -0.86
N LEU A 19 10.65 10.36 -1.78
CA LEU A 19 9.41 9.64 -1.96
C LEU A 19 9.54 8.24 -1.35
N ALA A 20 8.66 7.87 -0.44
CA ALA A 20 8.49 6.49 0.01
C ALA A 20 7.19 5.92 -0.56
N VAL A 21 7.24 4.71 -1.10
CA VAL A 21 6.05 3.93 -1.45
C VAL A 21 6.06 2.66 -0.62
N ASN A 22 5.09 2.54 0.28
CA ASN A 22 4.93 1.41 1.18
C ASN A 22 3.77 0.53 0.68
N LEU A 23 4.09 -0.60 0.06
CA LEU A 23 3.10 -1.59 -0.31
C LEU A 23 2.80 -2.45 0.91
N GLN A 24 1.61 -2.30 1.47
CA GLN A 24 1.14 -3.08 2.60
C GLN A 24 0.61 -4.43 2.08
N VAL A 25 1.33 -5.50 2.41
CA VAL A 25 1.09 -6.86 1.94
C VAL A 25 0.26 -7.61 3.00
N PRO A 26 -1.03 -7.87 2.73
CA PRO A 26 -1.85 -8.69 3.61
C PRO A 26 -1.37 -10.14 3.60
N GLY A 27 -1.50 -10.82 4.74
CA GLY A 27 -1.10 -12.21 4.92
C GLY A 27 -1.44 -12.70 6.32
N ARG A 28 -0.98 -13.90 6.67
CA ARG A 28 -1.03 -14.37 8.07
C ARG A 28 -0.23 -13.46 8.98
N GLU A 29 0.90 -12.99 8.48
CA GLU A 29 1.69 -11.89 9.01
C GLU A 29 1.62 -10.76 7.99
N CYS A 30 1.27 -9.55 8.44
CA CYS A 30 1.25 -8.37 7.59
C CYS A 30 2.69 -7.90 7.35
N HIS A 31 3.03 -7.68 6.08
CA HIS A 31 4.36 -7.22 5.68
C HIS A 31 4.28 -5.85 5.02
N SER A 32 5.38 -5.10 5.07
CA SER A 32 5.55 -3.87 4.30
C SER A 32 6.71 -4.02 3.33
N ALA A 33 6.46 -3.78 2.05
CA ALA A 33 7.51 -3.61 1.05
C ALA A 33 7.67 -2.11 0.76
N VAL A 34 8.69 -1.51 1.38
CA VAL A 34 8.91 -0.06 1.32
C VAL A 34 10.03 0.29 0.34
N PHE A 35 9.71 1.15 -0.63
CA PHE A 35 10.65 1.63 -1.63
C PHE A 35 10.92 3.12 -1.45
N TYR A 36 12.19 3.46 -1.21
CA TYR A 36 12.63 4.85 -1.03
C TYR A 36 13.32 5.36 -2.29
N PHE A 37 12.82 6.47 -2.82
CA PHE A 37 13.39 7.20 -3.95
C PHE A 37 13.83 8.58 -3.48
N ALA A 38 15.07 8.96 -3.80
CA ALA A 38 15.60 10.28 -3.49
C ALA A 38 15.76 11.08 -4.78
N ALA A 39 15.17 12.27 -4.82
CA ALA A 39 15.39 13.19 -5.93
C ALA A 39 16.83 13.72 -5.89
N GLU A 40 17.54 13.62 -7.01
CA GLU A 40 18.90 14.18 -7.15
C GLU A 40 18.88 15.70 -7.27
N GLU A 41 17.81 16.23 -7.87
CA GLU A 41 17.56 17.65 -8.08
C GLU A 41 16.26 18.07 -7.38
N PRO A 42 16.10 19.35 -7.01
CA PRO A 42 14.84 19.88 -6.52
C PRO A 42 13.70 19.65 -7.53
N ILE A 43 12.51 19.31 -7.04
CA ILE A 43 11.33 19.15 -7.89
C ILE A 43 10.96 20.52 -8.49
N PRO A 44 10.91 20.67 -9.83
CA PRO A 44 10.59 21.95 -10.46
C PRO A 44 9.20 22.45 -10.06
N PRO A 45 9.05 23.68 -9.54
CA PRO A 45 7.74 24.26 -9.24
C PRO A 45 6.81 24.23 -10.45
N GLY A 46 5.54 23.88 -10.22
CA GLY A 46 4.52 23.78 -11.27
C GLY A 46 4.56 22.49 -12.10
N SER A 47 5.63 21.69 -12.03
CA SER A 47 5.68 20.37 -12.68
C SER A 47 4.56 19.44 -12.18
N LEU A 48 4.23 18.41 -12.96
CA LEU A 48 3.21 17.43 -12.57
C LEU A 48 3.54 16.75 -11.23
N LEU A 49 4.81 16.38 -11.01
CA LEU A 49 5.26 15.82 -9.74
C LEU A 49 5.16 16.84 -8.59
N TYR A 50 5.49 18.11 -8.82
CA TYR A 50 5.32 19.16 -7.82
C TYR A 50 3.85 19.29 -7.41
N ARG A 51 2.93 19.37 -8.38
CA ARG A 51 1.48 19.42 -8.12
C ARG A 51 0.99 18.16 -7.39
N PHE A 52 1.52 16.99 -7.72
CA PHE A 52 1.20 15.74 -7.01
C PHE A 52 1.65 15.75 -5.55
N VAL A 53 2.88 16.21 -5.28
CA VAL A 53 3.42 16.31 -3.92
C VAL A 53 2.64 17.32 -3.08
N HIS A 54 2.32 18.49 -3.67
CA HIS A 54 1.72 19.61 -2.95
C HIS A 54 0.19 19.70 -3.03
N GLY A 55 -0.45 18.87 -3.85
CA GLY A 55 -1.90 18.84 -4.06
C GLY A 55 -2.67 18.15 -2.93
N ASP A 56 -3.94 17.87 -3.19
CA ASP A 56 -4.81 17.12 -2.29
C ASP A 56 -4.84 15.61 -2.65
N ASP A 57 -5.48 14.83 -1.79
CA ASP A 57 -5.58 13.38 -1.98
C ASP A 57 -6.46 13.01 -3.17
N ALA A 58 -7.44 13.85 -3.54
CA ALA A 58 -8.25 13.62 -4.73
C ALA A 58 -7.39 13.65 -6.00
N PHE A 59 -6.50 14.65 -6.13
CA PHE A 59 -5.54 14.76 -7.22
C PHE A 59 -4.55 13.59 -7.22
N ARG A 60 -4.03 13.21 -6.03
CA ARG A 60 -3.09 12.08 -5.92
C ARG A 60 -3.75 10.75 -6.29
N ASN A 61 -4.93 10.49 -5.75
CA ASN A 61 -5.70 9.28 -6.02
C ASN A 61 -6.06 9.16 -7.51
N ALA A 62 -6.41 10.28 -8.15
CA ALA A 62 -6.75 10.29 -9.56
C ALA A 62 -5.57 9.98 -10.49
N ARG A 63 -4.31 10.08 -10.02
CA ARG A 63 -3.12 10.10 -10.89
C ARG A 63 -1.98 9.17 -10.46
N PHE A 64 -1.98 8.63 -9.24
CA PHE A 64 -0.92 7.73 -8.82
C PHE A 64 -1.02 6.40 -9.57
N LYS A 65 -0.05 6.13 -10.45
CA LYS A 65 -0.02 4.99 -11.37
C LYS A 65 1.19 4.11 -11.11
N ILE A 66 0.99 2.80 -11.18
CA ILE A 66 2.05 1.81 -11.28
C ILE A 66 2.11 1.25 -12.70
N VAL A 67 3.32 1.01 -13.18
CA VAL A 67 3.60 0.24 -14.40
C VAL A 67 4.45 -0.97 -14.04
N ASN A 68 3.99 -2.15 -14.42
CA ASN A 68 4.57 -3.43 -14.03
C ASN A 68 5.01 -4.22 -15.25
N ARG A 69 6.13 -4.94 -15.10
CA ARG A 69 6.60 -5.91 -16.09
C ARG A 69 7.12 -7.17 -15.40
N ILE A 70 6.54 -8.32 -15.73
CA ILE A 70 7.10 -9.61 -15.32
C ILE A 70 8.27 -9.97 -16.22
N VAL A 71 9.48 -9.86 -15.68
CA VAL A 71 10.74 -10.18 -16.36
C VAL A 71 10.94 -11.69 -16.41
N LYS A 72 10.72 -12.36 -15.28
CA LYS A 72 10.85 -13.82 -15.12
C LYS A 72 9.69 -14.32 -14.28
N GLY A 73 9.14 -15.47 -14.64
CA GLY A 73 8.07 -16.10 -13.87
C GLY A 73 7.22 -17.06 -14.70
N PRO A 74 6.39 -17.89 -14.04
CA PRO A 74 5.42 -18.75 -14.71
C PRO A 74 4.46 -17.95 -15.59
N TRP A 75 3.97 -18.58 -16.67
CA TRP A 75 3.05 -17.93 -17.61
C TRP A 75 1.76 -17.43 -16.93
N ILE A 76 1.27 -18.15 -15.91
CA ILE A 76 0.07 -17.76 -15.16
C ILE A 76 0.27 -16.44 -14.40
N VAL A 77 1.46 -16.22 -13.83
CA VAL A 77 1.82 -14.96 -13.15
C VAL A 77 1.97 -13.84 -14.17
N LYS A 78 2.60 -14.13 -15.33
CA LYS A 78 2.71 -13.17 -16.44
C LYS A 78 1.34 -12.72 -16.96
N ALA A 79 0.39 -13.65 -17.11
CA ALA A 79 -0.96 -13.35 -17.57
C ALA A 79 -1.72 -12.52 -16.51
N ALA A 80 -1.70 -12.95 -15.25
CA ALA A 80 -2.40 -12.26 -14.17
C ALA A 80 -1.90 -10.83 -13.97
N VAL A 81 -0.57 -10.62 -13.86
CA VAL A 81 -0.01 -9.27 -13.70
C VAL A 81 -0.04 -8.48 -15.01
N GLY A 82 0.03 -9.16 -16.17
CA GLY A 82 -0.01 -8.53 -17.48
C GLY A 82 -1.33 -7.81 -17.77
N ASN A 83 -2.46 -8.35 -17.31
CA ASN A 83 -3.76 -7.66 -17.38
C ASN A 83 -3.79 -6.35 -16.58
N TYR A 84 -2.83 -6.17 -15.65
CA TYR A 84 -2.65 -4.98 -14.81
C TYR A 84 -1.23 -4.40 -14.98
N ALA A 85 -0.68 -4.51 -16.20
CA ALA A 85 0.64 -3.98 -16.54
C ALA A 85 0.74 -2.47 -16.34
N ALA A 86 -0.39 -1.75 -16.38
CA ALA A 86 -0.51 -0.39 -15.89
C ALA A 86 -1.80 -0.27 -15.06
N CYS A 87 -1.72 0.36 -13.89
CA CYS A 87 -2.87 0.50 -13.01
C CYS A 87 -2.80 1.83 -12.23
N LEU A 88 -3.91 2.56 -12.19
CA LEU A 88 -4.09 3.71 -11.30
C LEU A 88 -4.30 3.22 -9.87
N LEU A 89 -3.21 3.02 -9.14
CA LEU A 89 -3.23 2.57 -7.75
C LEU A 89 -4.11 3.45 -6.88
N GLY A 90 -4.01 4.78 -7.04
CA GLY A 90 -4.80 5.72 -6.26
C GLY A 90 -6.32 5.62 -6.43
N ARG A 91 -6.79 4.96 -7.51
CA ARG A 91 -8.22 4.67 -7.71
C ARG A 91 -8.57 3.23 -7.35
N ALA A 92 -7.64 2.30 -7.60
CA ALA A 92 -7.87 0.87 -7.43
C ALA A 92 -7.73 0.41 -5.98
N LEU A 93 -6.95 1.12 -5.17
CA LEU A 93 -6.62 0.79 -3.79
C LEU A 93 -6.82 2.02 -2.89
N ARG A 94 -7.01 1.77 -1.60
CA ARG A 94 -6.91 2.81 -0.58
C ARG A 94 -5.45 3.22 -0.43
N CYS A 95 -5.18 4.50 -0.68
CA CYS A 95 -3.88 5.11 -0.45
C CYS A 95 -3.97 6.14 0.69
N GLU A 96 -2.99 6.13 1.58
CA GLU A 96 -2.81 7.15 2.62
C GLU A 96 -1.50 7.92 2.37
N TYR A 97 -1.54 9.24 2.58
CA TYR A 97 -0.46 10.14 2.21
C TYR A 97 0.09 10.86 3.43
N HIS A 98 1.38 10.63 3.71
CA HIS A 98 2.07 11.29 4.81
C HIS A 98 3.12 12.23 4.24
N ARG A 99 2.94 13.53 4.46
CA ARG A 99 3.82 14.56 3.89
C ARG A 99 4.55 15.31 4.99
N GLY A 100 5.85 15.50 4.79
CA GLY A 100 6.67 16.46 5.55
C GLY A 100 7.25 17.56 4.67
N GLU A 101 8.24 18.28 5.20
CA GLU A 101 8.90 19.38 4.49
C GLU A 101 9.65 18.92 3.24
N ASN A 102 10.31 17.75 3.33
CA ASN A 102 11.17 17.21 2.28
C ASN A 102 10.83 15.76 1.92
N TYR A 103 9.63 15.28 2.27
CA TYR A 103 9.21 13.94 1.89
C TYR A 103 7.71 13.80 1.64
N LEU A 104 7.37 12.80 0.84
CA LEU A 104 6.03 12.24 0.72
C LEU A 104 6.15 10.73 0.88
N GLU A 105 5.33 10.15 1.73
CA GLU A 105 5.14 8.72 1.86
C GLU A 105 3.72 8.36 1.41
N ILE A 106 3.63 7.29 0.63
CA ILE A 106 2.38 6.75 0.09
C ILE A 106 2.23 5.33 0.61
N ASP A 107 1.31 5.16 1.54
CA ASP A 107 0.89 3.86 2.04
C ASP A 107 -0.18 3.32 1.09
N VAL A 108 0.06 2.12 0.54
CA VAL A 108 -0.82 1.48 -0.42
C VAL A 108 -1.34 0.18 0.19
N ASP A 109 -2.61 0.20 0.61
CA ASP A 109 -3.29 -0.96 1.20
C ASP A 109 -3.77 -1.92 0.11
N ILE A 110 -2.98 -2.96 -0.17
CA ILE A 110 -3.36 -3.98 -1.17
C ILE A 110 -4.59 -4.77 -0.73
N GLY A 111 -4.80 -4.93 0.58
CA GLY A 111 -5.95 -5.63 1.16
C GLY A 111 -7.29 -4.94 0.89
N SER A 112 -7.27 -3.65 0.54
CA SER A 112 -8.47 -2.88 0.21
C SER A 112 -9.18 -3.31 -1.09
N SER A 113 -8.55 -4.15 -1.92
CA SER A 113 -9.13 -4.68 -3.15
C SER A 113 -9.00 -6.20 -3.23
N ALA A 114 -10.14 -6.89 -3.38
CA ALA A 114 -10.17 -8.35 -3.54
C ALA A 114 -9.36 -8.81 -4.77
N ILE A 115 -9.41 -8.05 -5.88
CA ILE A 115 -8.68 -8.37 -7.11
C ILE A 115 -7.18 -8.21 -6.88
N ALA A 116 -6.74 -7.09 -6.31
CA ALA A 116 -5.33 -6.85 -6.06
C ALA A 116 -4.76 -7.88 -5.07
N ASN A 117 -5.52 -8.21 -4.02
CA ASN A 117 -5.16 -9.22 -3.06
C ASN A 117 -5.02 -10.61 -3.70
N ALA A 118 -5.93 -10.99 -4.61
CA ALA A 118 -5.84 -12.25 -5.33
C ALA A 118 -4.59 -12.33 -6.24
N ILE A 119 -4.28 -11.25 -6.97
CA ILE A 119 -3.09 -11.15 -7.82
C ILE A 119 -1.82 -11.22 -6.97
N LEU A 120 -1.79 -10.50 -5.84
CA LEU A 120 -0.67 -10.53 -4.91
C LEU A 120 -0.43 -11.94 -4.37
N HIS A 121 -1.46 -12.62 -3.86
CA HIS A 121 -1.31 -13.99 -3.35
C HIS A 121 -0.85 -14.97 -4.42
N LEU A 122 -1.33 -14.83 -5.67
CA LEU A 122 -0.82 -15.62 -6.79
C LEU A 122 0.67 -15.35 -7.01
N ALA A 123 1.10 -14.08 -7.06
CA ALA A 123 2.50 -13.73 -7.25
C ALA A 123 3.37 -14.20 -6.07
N LEU A 124 2.88 -14.09 -4.83
CA LEU A 124 3.55 -14.55 -3.62
C LEU A 124 3.76 -16.06 -3.62
N GLY A 125 2.82 -16.85 -4.15
CA GLY A 125 2.98 -18.30 -4.34
C GLY A 125 4.17 -18.69 -5.22
N TYR A 126 4.68 -17.75 -6.03
CA TYR A 126 5.82 -17.96 -6.92
C TYR A 126 6.96 -16.97 -6.67
N VAL A 127 6.97 -16.26 -5.54
CA VAL A 127 7.83 -15.09 -5.32
C VAL A 127 9.33 -15.38 -5.47
N THR A 128 9.78 -16.59 -5.09
CA THR A 128 11.18 -17.04 -5.21
C THR A 128 11.60 -17.37 -6.65
N ALA A 129 10.64 -17.50 -7.57
CA ALA A 129 10.86 -17.80 -8.99
C ALA A 129 10.46 -16.64 -9.93
N VAL A 130 9.93 -15.55 -9.37
CA VAL A 130 9.43 -14.40 -10.12
C VAL A 130 10.41 -13.22 -10.03
N THR A 131 10.46 -12.44 -11.10
CA THR A 131 11.15 -11.15 -11.16
C THR A 131 10.21 -10.13 -11.79
N ILE A 132 9.95 -9.04 -11.07
CA ILE A 132 9.01 -7.99 -11.43
C ILE A 132 9.74 -6.66 -11.44
N ASP A 133 9.60 -5.91 -12.53
CA ASP A 133 9.91 -4.48 -12.55
C ASP A 133 8.64 -3.71 -12.22
N MET A 134 8.75 -2.78 -11.29
CA MET A 134 7.68 -1.86 -10.88
C MET A 134 8.17 -0.43 -11.06
N GLY A 135 7.44 0.37 -11.82
CA GLY A 135 7.65 1.80 -11.99
C GLY A 135 6.48 2.58 -11.41
N PHE A 136 6.78 3.67 -10.71
CA PHE A 136 5.77 4.57 -10.15
C PHE A 136 5.75 5.87 -10.94
N VAL A 137 4.55 6.32 -11.31
CA VAL A 137 4.33 7.43 -12.24
C VAL A 137 3.19 8.30 -11.72
N VAL A 138 3.27 9.61 -11.95
CA VAL A 138 2.09 10.47 -11.89
C VAL A 138 1.48 10.51 -13.29
N GLU A 139 0.27 9.99 -13.45
CA GLU A 139 -0.43 9.95 -14.73
C GLU A 139 -0.72 11.36 -15.25
N ALA A 140 -0.33 11.58 -16.50
CA ALA A 140 -0.69 12.76 -17.27
C ALA A 140 -2.13 12.61 -17.75
N GLN A 141 -2.94 13.66 -17.59
CA GLN A 141 -4.34 13.71 -18.02
C GLN A 141 -4.59 14.88 -18.99
N ALA A 142 -3.55 15.64 -19.34
CA ALA A 142 -3.58 16.69 -20.33
C ALA A 142 -2.31 16.61 -21.21
N GLU A 143 -2.37 17.19 -22.41
CA GLU A 143 -1.32 17.05 -23.42
C GLU A 143 0.00 17.71 -22.98
N GLU A 144 -0.09 18.84 -22.29
CA GLU A 144 1.06 19.57 -21.72
C GLU A 144 1.76 18.82 -20.59
N GLU A 145 1.11 17.79 -20.02
CA GLU A 145 1.67 16.95 -18.97
C GLU A 145 2.49 15.78 -19.54
N LEU A 146 2.44 15.56 -20.86
CA LEU A 146 3.16 14.49 -21.54
C LEU A 146 4.58 14.93 -21.97
N PRO A 147 5.53 13.97 -22.07
CA PRO A 147 5.40 12.57 -21.67
C PRO A 147 5.47 12.41 -20.15
N GLU A 148 4.81 11.36 -19.65
CA GLU A 148 4.92 10.96 -18.25
C GLU A 148 6.36 10.60 -17.87
N ARG A 149 6.75 10.94 -16.65
CA ARG A 149 8.08 10.61 -16.11
C ARG A 149 7.94 9.66 -14.93
N LEU A 150 8.79 8.64 -14.89
CA LEU A 150 8.94 7.78 -13.72
C LEU A 150 9.41 8.62 -12.54
N ILE A 151 8.69 8.51 -11.43
CA ILE A 151 9.15 9.05 -10.15
C ILE A 151 10.28 8.16 -9.61
N GLY A 152 10.12 6.85 -9.81
CA GLY A 152 11.08 5.84 -9.40
C GLY A 152 10.72 4.47 -9.98
N ALA A 153 11.69 3.57 -10.02
CA ALA A 153 11.47 2.20 -10.42
C ALA A 153 12.30 1.24 -9.56
N VAL A 154 11.78 0.03 -9.37
CA VAL A 154 12.41 -1.03 -8.59
C VAL A 154 12.24 -2.37 -9.30
N ARG A 155 13.27 -3.21 -9.23
CA ARG A 155 13.18 -4.62 -9.57
C ARG A 155 13.11 -5.45 -8.30
N ILE A 156 12.04 -6.22 -8.16
CA ILE A 156 11.93 -7.26 -7.14
C ILE A 156 12.30 -8.58 -7.80
N ALA A 157 13.32 -9.26 -7.29
CA ALA A 157 13.78 -10.54 -7.83
C ALA A 157 13.83 -11.58 -6.72
N GLN A 158 13.11 -12.68 -6.91
CA GLN A 158 13.25 -13.90 -6.10
C GLN A 158 13.18 -13.62 -4.60
N MET A 159 12.22 -12.78 -4.20
CA MET A 159 12.11 -12.31 -2.83
C MET A 159 11.76 -13.46 -1.89
N GLU A 160 12.44 -13.51 -0.74
CA GLU A 160 12.20 -14.50 0.30
C GLU A 160 11.48 -13.82 1.47
N MET A 161 10.18 -14.09 1.64
CA MET A 161 9.37 -13.42 2.67
C MET A 161 9.85 -13.72 4.10
N SER A 162 10.40 -14.91 4.34
CA SER A 162 11.00 -15.31 5.64
C SER A 162 12.22 -14.47 6.05
N SER A 163 12.80 -13.71 5.13
CA SER A 163 13.91 -12.79 5.43
C SER A 163 13.46 -11.42 5.95
N ALA A 164 12.15 -11.16 5.99
CA ALA A 164 11.60 -9.92 6.50
C ALA A 164 12.01 -9.69 7.96
N THR A 165 12.35 -8.45 8.29
CA THR A 165 12.76 -8.05 9.63
C THR A 165 11.76 -7.07 10.23
N PHE A 166 11.50 -7.21 11.53
CA PHE A 166 10.78 -6.20 12.27
C PHE A 166 11.63 -4.94 12.38
N VAL A 167 11.07 -3.82 11.96
CA VAL A 167 11.66 -2.50 12.20
C VAL A 167 11.18 -2.06 13.59
N ASP A 168 12.03 -2.21 14.60
CA ASP A 168 11.71 -1.75 15.95
C ASP A 168 11.59 -0.22 15.95
N SER A 169 10.50 0.31 16.53
CA SER A 169 10.27 1.75 16.66
C SER A 169 11.06 2.37 17.82
N LYS A 170 11.78 1.56 18.61
CA LYS A 170 12.65 2.06 19.68
C LYS A 170 13.73 2.94 19.07
N GLY A 171 13.62 4.23 19.37
CA GLY A 171 14.29 5.31 18.68
C GLY A 171 15.76 5.07 18.42
N THR A 172 16.19 5.52 17.25
CA THR A 172 17.56 5.95 16.98
C THR A 172 17.91 7.02 18.01
N ALA A 173 18.30 6.61 19.21
CA ALA A 173 19.07 7.45 20.10
C ALA A 173 20.37 7.73 19.36
N VAL A 174 20.41 8.87 18.67
CA VAL A 174 21.68 9.51 18.35
C VAL A 174 22.36 9.66 19.70
N ALA A 175 23.44 8.91 19.90
CA ALA A 175 24.21 8.96 21.12
C ALA A 175 24.85 10.35 21.22
N GLU A 176 24.12 11.30 21.80
CA GLU A 176 24.74 12.43 22.45
C GLU A 176 25.39 11.92 23.72
N ALA A 177 26.72 11.93 23.72
CA ALA A 177 27.49 11.76 24.94
C ALA A 177 27.22 12.94 25.87
N GLY A 178 26.28 12.78 26.81
CA GLY A 178 25.89 13.83 27.75
C GLY A 178 25.21 13.27 29.00
N LYS A 179 26.03 13.11 30.05
CA LYS A 179 25.75 12.78 31.46
C LYS A 179 24.31 13.02 31.97
N GLY A 180 23.76 12.02 32.68
CA GLY A 180 22.75 12.26 33.73
C GLY A 180 21.79 11.10 33.95
N ALA A 181 21.98 10.34 35.02
CA ALA A 181 21.07 9.29 35.47
C ALA A 181 19.75 9.86 35.98
N PHE A 182 18.61 9.38 35.46
CA PHE A 182 17.41 9.23 36.28
C PHE A 182 16.53 8.08 35.77
N ARG A 183 16.03 7.32 36.74
CA ARG A 183 15.41 6.00 36.64
C ARG A 183 13.89 6.19 36.63
N GLY A 184 13.18 5.67 35.63
CA GLY A 184 11.72 5.71 35.59
C GLY A 184 11.17 4.76 34.55
N LEU A 185 10.89 3.52 34.95
CA LEU A 185 10.10 2.59 34.15
C LEU A 185 8.65 3.10 34.09
N SER A 186 8.13 3.30 32.88
CA SER A 186 6.70 3.27 32.63
C SER A 186 6.43 2.38 31.42
N SER A 187 5.97 1.15 31.68
CA SER A 187 5.50 0.24 30.65
C SER A 187 4.00 0.43 30.47
N SER A 188 3.60 1.15 29.41
CA SER A 188 2.22 1.18 28.95
C SER A 188 1.86 -0.17 28.33
N LYS A 189 1.19 -1.01 29.12
CA LYS A 189 0.65 -2.31 28.73
C LYS A 189 -0.63 -2.07 27.92
N VAL A 190 -0.63 -2.33 26.61
CA VAL A 190 -1.86 -2.32 25.82
C VAL A 190 -2.61 -3.62 26.08
N ILE A 191 -3.80 -3.50 26.65
CA ILE A 191 -4.69 -4.61 27.00
C ILE A 191 -5.34 -5.09 25.70
N ASN A 192 -5.10 -6.36 25.35
CA ASN A 192 -5.83 -7.03 24.28
C ASN A 192 -7.14 -7.56 24.89
N HIS A 193 -8.29 -7.01 24.49
CA HIS A 193 -9.58 -7.59 24.86
C HIS A 193 -9.78 -8.88 24.03
N GLN A 194 -9.57 -10.02 24.68
CA GLN A 194 -10.10 -11.30 24.24
C GLN A 194 -11.64 -11.24 24.33
N HIS A 195 -12.30 -11.63 23.24
CA HIS A 195 -13.70 -12.04 23.25
C HIS A 195 -13.76 -13.57 23.00
N GLN A 196 -13.82 -14.32 24.11
CA GLN A 196 -14.59 -15.57 24.28
C GLN A 196 -15.96 -15.12 24.81
N ASP A 197 -17.13 -15.68 24.54
CA ASP A 197 -17.65 -16.83 23.78
C ASP A 197 -19.09 -16.43 23.39
N ASP A 198 -19.70 -17.07 22.39
CA ASP A 198 -21.14 -17.35 22.43
C ASP A 198 -21.52 -18.50 21.48
N ASP A 199 -21.16 -19.72 21.89
CA ASP A 199 -21.85 -20.95 21.49
C ASP A 199 -23.16 -21.05 22.30
N ARG A 200 -24.28 -20.58 21.73
CA ARG A 200 -25.66 -21.04 22.04
C ARG A 200 -26.68 -20.35 21.12
N LYS A 201 -27.02 -21.00 20.00
CA LYS A 201 -28.39 -21.16 19.43
C LYS A 201 -28.31 -21.64 17.98
N VAL A 202 -28.18 -22.96 17.81
CA VAL A 202 -28.58 -23.64 16.58
C VAL A 202 -29.42 -24.86 16.97
N ALA A 203 -30.67 -24.60 17.31
CA ALA A 203 -31.77 -25.57 17.32
C ALA A 203 -33.07 -24.77 17.39
N ALA A 204 -34.08 -25.19 16.60
CA ALA A 204 -35.40 -24.58 16.41
C ALA A 204 -35.48 -23.42 15.42
N ALA A 205 -35.42 -23.75 14.12
CA ALA A 205 -36.17 -23.03 13.07
C ALA A 205 -36.35 -23.94 11.84
N THR A 206 -36.90 -25.13 12.05
CA THR A 206 -37.60 -25.88 10.99
C THR A 206 -39.00 -26.11 11.52
N GLU A 207 -39.92 -25.24 11.13
CA GLU A 207 -41.36 -25.48 10.92
C GLU A 207 -42.13 -24.16 10.99
N GLY A 208 -42.93 -23.90 9.96
CA GLY A 208 -44.14 -23.09 10.12
C GLY A 208 -44.11 -21.65 9.62
N VAL A 209 -43.93 -21.42 8.32
CA VAL A 209 -44.69 -20.36 7.62
C VAL A 209 -45.12 -20.87 6.24
N SER A 210 -46.07 -21.80 6.24
CA SER A 210 -47.03 -21.95 5.16
C SER A 210 -48.36 -21.43 5.70
N ARG A 211 -48.78 -20.26 5.21
CA ARG A 211 -50.17 -19.79 5.10
C ARG A 211 -50.14 -18.33 4.64
N LEU A 212 -50.19 -18.18 3.32
CA LEU A 212 -50.76 -17.02 2.64
C LEU A 212 -52.24 -16.96 3.04
N GLY A 213 -52.63 -15.92 3.75
CA GLY A 213 -54.01 -15.47 3.89
C GLY A 213 -54.13 -14.16 3.14
N VAL A 214 -54.70 -14.20 1.94
CA VAL A 214 -55.27 -13.04 1.26
C VAL A 214 -56.77 -13.20 1.44
N ASP A 215 -57.36 -12.22 2.11
CA ASP A 215 -58.79 -12.14 2.38
C ASP A 215 -59.60 -12.03 1.08
N ALA A 216 -60.77 -12.63 1.15
CA ALA A 216 -61.77 -12.74 0.09
C ALA A 216 -62.54 -11.43 -0.14
N ASP A 217 -63.07 -11.27 -1.35
CA ASP A 217 -64.37 -10.64 -1.57
C ASP A 217 -65.14 -11.49 -2.62
N PRO A 218 -66.46 -11.73 -2.46
CA PRO A 218 -67.27 -12.59 -3.33
C PRO A 218 -68.11 -11.78 -4.34
N GLU A 219 -68.93 -12.50 -5.13
CA GLU A 219 -69.92 -12.04 -6.14
C GLU A 219 -69.30 -11.88 -7.55
N ASP A 220 -69.84 -12.41 -8.65
CA ASP A 220 -71.24 -12.61 -9.05
C ASP A 220 -71.36 -13.65 -10.20
N GLU A 221 -72.61 -14.06 -10.42
CA GLU A 221 -73.25 -15.10 -11.25
C GLU A 221 -72.78 -15.37 -12.69
N GLY A 222 -73.04 -16.61 -13.15
CA GLY A 222 -73.03 -17.01 -14.57
C GLY A 222 -72.88 -18.50 -14.82
#